data_AF-A0A960LEX6-F1
#
_entry.id   AF-A0A960LEX6-F1
#
_cell.length_a   1.000
_cell.length_b   1.000
_cell.length_c   1.000
_cell.angle_alpha   90.00
_cell.angle_beta   90.00
_cell.angle_gamma   90.00
#
_symmetry.space_group_name_H-M   'P 1'
#
loop_
_entity.id
_entity.type
_entity.pdbx_description
1 polymer ?
#
loop_
_entity_poly.entity_id
_entity_poly.type
_entity_poly.pdbx_seq_one_letter_code
_entity_poly.pdbx_strand_id
1 'polypeptide(L)'
;MTNITKPDHLSDEQVELFGRLAEKVVKLGFALPAILFLETMRPMNFVGSQVMLFFQPMIRTWFTIREYDLFQKALENRETLGYLTDLIEDRDIAQKAIEKELKAKLKAEKRAKKEAKRKS
;
A
#
# COMPACT_ATOMS: atom_id res chain seq x y z
N MET A 1 9.38 -6.21 -8.90
CA MET A 1 9.77 -5.91 -7.51
C MET A 1 10.82 -4.84 -7.60
N THR A 2 10.42 -3.62 -7.26
CA THR A 2 11.32 -2.48 -7.22
C THR A 2 12.25 -2.68 -6.02
N ASN A 3 13.53 -2.34 -6.15
CA ASN A 3 14.45 -2.38 -5.02
C ASN A 3 14.17 -1.17 -4.12
N ILE A 4 13.18 -1.29 -3.23
CA ILE A 4 12.81 -0.21 -2.30
C ILE A 4 13.89 -0.10 -1.23
N THR A 5 14.62 1.01 -1.24
CA THR A 5 15.68 1.25 -0.27
C THR A 5 15.07 1.78 1.03
N LYS A 6 15.38 1.12 2.15
CA LYS A 6 14.99 1.57 3.48
C LYS A 6 15.74 2.88 3.83
N PRO A 7 15.05 3.95 4.25
CA PRO A 7 15.71 5.13 4.79
C PRO A 7 16.45 4.86 6.12
N ASP A 8 17.65 5.44 6.28
CA ASP A 8 18.54 5.17 7.41
C ASP A 8 17.94 5.53 8.78
N HIS A 9 17.05 6.53 8.83
CA HIS A 9 16.41 6.98 10.07
C HIS A 9 15.23 6.11 10.53
N LEU A 10 14.75 5.17 9.69
CA LEU A 10 13.65 4.30 10.06
C LEU A 10 14.14 3.08 10.84
N SER A 11 13.48 2.77 11.96
CA SER A 11 13.67 1.49 12.64
C SER A 11 13.06 0.34 11.83
N ASP A 12 13.46 -0.90 12.14
CA ASP A 12 12.86 -2.09 11.52
C ASP A 12 11.37 -2.23 11.86
N GLU A 13 10.98 -1.86 13.09
CA GLU A 13 9.58 -1.82 13.50
C GLU A 13 8.79 -0.81 12.65
N GLN A 14 9.33 0.39 12.40
CA GLN A 14 8.70 1.36 11.53
C GLN A 14 8.56 0.81 10.10
N VAL A 15 9.60 0.21 9.54
CA VAL A 15 9.54 -0.42 8.21
C VAL A 15 8.41 -1.44 8.10
N GLU A 16 8.28 -2.31 9.10
CA GLU A 16 7.19 -3.30 9.13
C GLU A 16 5.82 -2.61 9.16
N LEU A 17 5.67 -1.56 9.97
CA LEU A 17 4.43 -0.79 10.09
C LEU A 17 4.01 -0.12 8.78
N PHE A 18 4.95 0.54 8.10
CA PHE A 18 4.70 1.17 6.81
C PHE A 18 4.34 0.13 5.74
N GLY A 19 4.98 -1.04 5.76
CA GLY A 19 4.63 -2.17 4.90
C GLY A 19 3.18 -2.64 5.12
N ARG A 20 2.77 -2.81 6.38
CA ARG A 20 1.39 -3.16 6.72
C ARG A 20 0.40 -2.07 6.29
N LEU A 21 0.75 -0.79 6.47
CA LEU A 21 -0.11 0.32 6.07
C LEU A 21 -0.33 0.31 4.55
N ALA A 22 0.74 0.14 3.77
CA ALA A 22 0.67 0.03 2.31
C ALA A 22 -0.24 -1.12 1.87
N GLU A 23 -0.15 -2.29 2.51
CA GLU A 23 -1.07 -3.39 2.22
C GLU A 23 -2.54 -3.04 2.50
N LYS A 24 -2.83 -2.35 3.60
CA LYS A 24 -4.20 -1.95 3.93
C LYS A 24 -4.73 -0.94 2.92
N VAL A 25 -3.93 0.06 2.56
CA VAL A 25 -4.26 1.05 1.52
C VAL A 25 -4.63 0.37 0.21
N VAL A 26 -3.81 -0.57 -0.25
CA VAL A 26 -4.05 -1.30 -1.51
C VAL A 26 -5.28 -2.20 -1.42
N LYS A 27 -5.44 -2.95 -0.33
CA LYS A 27 -6.61 -3.83 -0.12
C LYS A 27 -7.94 -3.07 -0.12
N LEU A 28 -7.93 -1.79 0.24
CA LEU A 28 -9.10 -0.91 0.18
C LEU A 28 -9.34 -0.27 -1.20
N GLY A 29 -8.44 -0.45 -2.16
CA GLY A 29 -8.49 0.22 -3.45
C GLY A 29 -8.03 1.68 -3.42
N PHE A 30 -7.30 2.09 -2.37
CA PHE A 30 -6.88 3.48 -2.13
C PHE A 30 -5.47 3.80 -2.66
N ALA A 31 -4.84 2.92 -3.44
CA ALA A 31 -3.46 3.11 -3.91
C ALA A 31 -3.28 4.43 -4.68
N LEU A 32 -4.07 4.64 -5.74
CA LEU A 32 -3.99 5.85 -6.57
C LEU A 32 -4.21 7.16 -5.80
N PRO A 33 -5.31 7.33 -5.02
CA PRO A 33 -5.50 8.56 -4.25
C PRO A 33 -4.43 8.76 -3.18
N ALA A 34 -3.91 7.69 -2.57
CA ALA A 34 -2.82 7.79 -1.58
C ALA A 34 -1.50 8.27 -2.21
N ILE A 35 -1.11 7.70 -3.36
CA ILE A 35 0.11 8.11 -4.09
C ILE A 35 0.00 9.58 -4.51
N LEU A 36 -1.11 9.98 -5.13
CA LEU A 36 -1.32 11.38 -5.53
C LEU A 36 -1.27 12.33 -4.34
N PHE A 37 -1.92 11.96 -3.23
CA PHE A 37 -1.84 12.75 -2.01
C PHE A 37 -0.40 12.89 -1.51
N LEU A 38 0.34 11.78 -1.35
CA LEU A 38 1.72 11.80 -0.87
C LEU A 38 2.64 12.60 -1.81
N GLU A 39 2.41 12.55 -3.11
CA GLU A 39 3.13 13.33 -4.11
C GLU A 39 2.98 14.84 -3.88
N THR A 40 1.74 15.29 -3.61
CA THR A 40 1.47 16.71 -3.32
C THR A 40 2.07 17.17 -1.99
N MET A 41 2.38 16.23 -1.08
CA MET A 41 2.97 16.52 0.23
C MET A 41 4.50 16.63 0.17
N ARG A 42 5.17 16.10 -0.87
CA ARG A 42 6.64 16.15 -1.02
C ARG A 42 7.30 17.53 -0.91
N PRO A 43 6.77 18.62 -1.49
CA PRO A 43 7.43 19.93 -1.44
C PRO A 43 7.24 20.68 -0.11
N MET A 44 6.48 20.16 0.85
CA MET A 44 6.12 20.89 2.06
C MET A 44 7.06 20.59 3.23
N ASN A 45 7.45 21.64 3.96
CA ASN A 45 8.40 21.55 5.08
C ASN A 45 7.81 20.97 6.39
N PHE A 46 6.48 20.74 6.47
CA PHE A 46 5.83 20.26 7.71
C PHE A 46 4.52 19.49 7.44
N VAL A 47 4.62 18.19 7.17
CA VAL A 47 3.49 17.41 6.61
C VAL A 47 3.05 16.20 7.43
N GLY A 48 3.77 15.86 8.51
CA GLY A 48 3.44 14.69 9.33
C GLY A 48 1.99 14.71 9.83
N SER A 49 1.49 15.85 10.30
CA SER A 49 0.10 15.96 10.79
C SER A 49 -0.95 15.77 9.69
N GLN A 50 -0.74 16.32 8.49
CA GLN A 50 -1.69 16.17 7.37
C GLN A 50 -1.70 14.74 6.84
N VAL A 51 -0.53 14.11 6.75
CA VAL A 51 -0.42 12.70 6.37
C VAL A 51 -1.09 11.80 7.40
N MET A 52 -0.87 12.07 8.69
CA MET A 52 -1.56 11.35 9.76
C MET A 52 -3.07 11.51 9.70
N LEU A 53 -3.60 12.71 9.42
CA LEU A 53 -5.04 12.94 9.27
C LEU A 53 -5.62 12.18 8.07
N PHE A 54 -4.94 12.18 6.93
CA PHE A 54 -5.37 11.45 5.74
C PHE A 54 -5.46 9.93 5.98
N PHE A 55 -4.42 9.36 6.60
CA PHE A 55 -4.38 7.92 6.90
C PHE A 55 -5.05 7.56 8.23
N GLN A 56 -5.55 8.52 9.00
CA GLN A 56 -6.15 8.32 10.32
C GLN A 56 -7.22 7.21 10.34
N PRO A 57 -8.17 7.13 9.39
CA PRO A 57 -9.17 6.07 9.40
C PRO A 57 -8.53 4.68 9.33
N MET A 58 -7.42 4.54 8.60
CA MET A 58 -6.74 3.27 8.43
C MET A 58 -5.86 2.95 9.64
N ILE A 59 -5.09 3.93 10.11
CA ILE A 59 -4.20 3.75 11.26
C ILE A 59 -5.03 3.41 12.51
N ARG A 60 -6.10 4.16 12.80
CA ARG A 60 -6.93 3.91 13.99
C ARG A 60 -7.74 2.60 13.94
N THR A 61 -8.06 2.11 12.74
CA THR A 61 -8.84 0.88 12.59
C THR A 61 -7.98 -0.38 12.72
N TRP A 62 -6.74 -0.33 12.22
CA TRP A 62 -5.88 -1.53 12.11
C TRP A 62 -4.61 -1.50 12.93
N PHE A 63 -4.29 -0.38 13.60
CA PHE A 63 -3.06 -0.21 14.37
C PHE A 63 -3.35 0.33 15.77
N THR A 64 -2.44 0.04 16.68
CA THR A 64 -2.46 0.44 18.08
C THR A 64 -2.02 1.89 18.27
N ILE A 65 -2.27 2.45 19.46
CA ILE A 65 -1.83 3.79 19.84
C ILE A 65 -0.30 3.91 19.76
N ARG A 66 0.43 2.87 20.19
CA ARG A 66 1.90 2.85 20.10
C ARG A 66 2.37 2.96 18.66
N GLU A 67 1.74 2.22 17.76
CA GLU A 67 2.06 2.23 16.34
C GLU A 67 1.71 3.58 15.69
N TYR A 68 0.62 4.22 16.13
CA TYR A 68 0.28 5.60 15.74
C TYR A 68 1.43 6.57 16.06
N ASP A 69 1.99 6.50 17.27
CA ASP A 69 3.13 7.34 17.67
C ASP A 69 4.39 7.05 16.85
N LEU A 70 4.62 5.78 16.48
CA LEU A 70 5.73 5.38 15.62
C LEU A 70 5.59 5.91 14.18
N PHE A 71 4.38 5.90 13.62
CA PHE A 71 4.08 6.55 12.35
C PHE A 71 4.35 8.04 12.42
N GLN A 72 3.82 8.72 13.45
CA GLN A 72 3.98 10.16 13.61
C GLN A 72 5.45 10.57 13.67
N LYS A 73 6.27 9.87 14.46
CA LYS A 73 7.72 10.11 14.56
C LYS A 73 8.44 9.86 13.23
N ALA A 74 8.09 8.80 12.51
CA ALA A 74 8.69 8.49 11.21
C ALA A 74 8.43 9.61 10.18
N LEU A 75 7.22 10.19 10.21
CA LEU A 75 6.78 11.23 9.27
C LEU A 75 7.42 12.60 9.50
N GLU A 76 8.20 12.79 10.57
CA GLU A 76 9.02 14.00 10.77
C GLU A 76 10.10 14.14 9.68
N ASN A 77 10.49 13.02 9.07
CA ASN A 77 11.47 12.99 7.99
C ASN A 77 10.77 12.86 6.63
N ARG A 78 11.03 13.80 5.73
CA ARG A 78 10.40 13.86 4.39
C ARG A 78 10.64 12.60 3.55
N GLU A 79 11.78 11.93 3.72
CA GLU A 79 12.15 10.73 2.97
C GLU A 79 11.22 9.55 3.26
N THR A 80 10.59 9.55 4.44
CA THR A 80 9.56 8.58 4.82
C THR A 80 8.35 8.63 3.88
N LEU A 81 7.99 9.81 3.34
CA LEU A 81 6.87 9.92 2.40
C LEU A 81 7.17 9.24 1.07
N GLY A 82 8.38 9.45 0.53
CA GLY A 82 8.82 8.74 -0.67
C GLY A 82 8.83 7.23 -0.46
N TYR A 83 9.37 6.79 0.68
CA TYR A 83 9.36 5.38 1.05
C TYR A 83 7.95 4.77 1.13
N LEU A 84 6.99 5.49 1.75
CA LEU A 84 5.60 5.04 1.80
C LEU A 84 4.95 4.98 0.41
N THR A 85 5.21 5.97 -0.45
CA THR A 85 4.74 5.97 -1.84
C THR A 85 5.25 4.74 -2.58
N ASP A 86 6.55 4.46 -2.52
CA ASP A 86 7.17 3.30 -3.18
C ASP A 86 6.57 1.97 -2.68
N LEU A 87 6.33 1.85 -1.37
CA LEU A 87 5.67 0.69 -0.79
C LEU A 87 4.24 0.51 -1.32
N ILE A 88 3.46 1.58 -1.39
CA ILE A 88 2.09 1.52 -1.92
C ILE A 88 2.09 1.11 -3.39
N GLU A 89 3.00 1.67 -4.21
CA GLU A 89 3.14 1.32 -5.62
C GLU A 89 3.52 -0.15 -5.83
N ASP A 90 4.53 -0.66 -5.12
CA ASP A 90 4.95 -2.07 -5.24
C ASP A 90 3.83 -3.03 -4.83
N ARG A 91 3.11 -2.72 -3.73
CA ARG A 91 1.98 -3.54 -3.27
C ARG A 91 0.80 -3.50 -4.25
N ASP A 92 0.52 -2.35 -4.86
CA ASP A 92 -0.54 -2.22 -5.86
C ASP A 92 -0.22 -3.01 -7.13
N ILE A 93 1.03 -2.96 -7.60
CA ILE A 93 1.50 -3.76 -8.73
C ILE A 93 1.36 -5.25 -8.43
N ALA A 94 1.81 -5.69 -7.25
CA ALA A 94 1.70 -7.08 -6.82
C ALA A 94 0.23 -7.55 -6.74
N GLN A 95 -0.64 -6.74 -6.13
CA GLN A 95 -2.08 -7.02 -6.02
C GLN A 95 -2.74 -7.15 -7.40
N LYS A 96 -2.46 -6.22 -8.32
CA LYS A 96 -2.98 -6.25 -9.70
C LYS A 96 -2.50 -7.48 -10.48
N ALA A 97 -1.26 -7.92 -10.27
CA ALA A 97 -0.74 -9.14 -10.88
C ALA A 97 -1.50 -10.39 -10.40
N ILE A 98 -1.71 -10.51 -9.07
CA ILE A 98 -2.48 -11.59 -8.45
C ILE A 98 -3.91 -11.61 -9.00
N GLU A 99 -4.58 -10.45 -9.05
CA GLU A 99 -5.93 -10.34 -9.59
C GLU A 99 -6.03 -10.75 -11.07
N LYS A 100 -5.05 -10.33 -11.88
CA LYS A 100 -5.01 -10.66 -13.30
C LYS A 100 -4.86 -12.17 -13.51
N GLU A 101 -3.99 -12.82 -12.74
CA GLU A 101 -3.79 -14.26 -12.80
C GLU A 101 -5.05 -15.02 -12.37
N LEU A 102 -5.69 -14.60 -11.27
CA LEU A 102 -6.94 -15.19 -10.80
C LEU A 102 -8.06 -15.05 -11.86
N LYS A 103 -8.22 -13.85 -12.43
CA LYS A 103 -9.19 -13.58 -13.50
C LYS A 103 -8.92 -14.45 -14.74
N ALA A 104 -7.65 -14.70 -15.08
CA ALA A 104 -7.28 -15.58 -16.19
C ALA A 104 -7.64 -17.05 -15.92
N LYS A 105 -7.31 -17.57 -14.73
CA LYS A 105 -7.66 -18.94 -14.28
C LYS A 105 -9.16 -19.17 -14.31
N LEU A 106 -9.94 -18.26 -13.73
CA LEU A 106 -11.41 -18.34 -13.71
C LEU A 106 -12.01 -18.32 -15.12
N LYS A 107 -11.44 -17.53 -16.05
CA LYS A 107 -11.89 -17.50 -17.45
C LYS A 107 -11.57 -18.80 -18.19
N ALA A 108 -10.40 -19.38 -17.96
CA ALA A 108 -10.00 -20.66 -18.57
C ALA A 108 -10.90 -21.81 -18.10
N GLU A 109 -11.16 -21.91 -16.78
CA GLU A 109 -12.06 -22.92 -16.21
C GLU A 109 -13.48 -22.80 -16.77
N LYS A 110 -14.02 -21.58 -16.86
CA LYS A 110 -15.34 -21.33 -17.46
C LYS A 110 -15.42 -21.76 -18.93
N ARG A 111 -14.34 -21.61 -19.70
CA ARG A 111 -14.27 -22.04 -21.11
C ARG A 111 -14.23 -23.57 -21.21
N ALA A 112 -13.36 -24.23 -20.44
CA ALA A 112 -13.26 -25.69 -20.41
C ALA A 112 -14.60 -26.35 -20.03
N LYS A 113 -15.30 -25.83 -19.01
CA LYS A 113 -16.63 -26.32 -18.62
C LYS A 113 -17.68 -26.16 -19.73
N LYS A 114 -17.64 -25.08 -20.51
CA LYS A 114 -18.55 -24.86 -21.64
C LYS A 114 -18.26 -25.82 -22.79
N GLU A 115 -17.00 -26.09 -23.08
CA GLU A 115 -16.60 -27.03 -24.13
C GLU A 115 -16.94 -28.48 -23.78
N ALA A 116 -16.73 -28.90 -22.53
CA ALA A 116 -17.14 -30.21 -22.06
C ALA A 116 -18.67 -30.41 -22.18
N LYS A 117 -19.47 -29.40 -21.83
CA LYS A 117 -20.94 -29.44 -21.99
C LYS A 117 -21.42 -29.47 -23.44
N ARG A 118 -20.62 -28.98 -24.40
CA ARG A 118 -20.95 -29.01 -25.84
C ARG A 118 -20.62 -30.34 -26.50
N LYS A 119 -19.74 -31.14 -25.88
CA LYS A 119 -19.26 -32.44 -26.38
C LYS A 119 -19.97 -33.63 -25.72
N SER A 120 -20.82 -33.37 -24.73
CA SER A 120 -21.73 -34.33 -24.10
C SER A 120 -23.14 -34.14 -24.63
#